data_AF-A0A914Z6L9-F1
#
_entry.id   AF-A0A914Z6L9-F1
#
_cell.length_a   1.000
_cell.length_b   1.000
_cell.length_c   1.000
_cell.angle_alpha   90.00
_cell.angle_beta   90.00
_cell.angle_gamma   90.00
#
_symmetry.space_group_name_H-M   'P 1'
#
loop_
_entity.id
_entity.type
_entity.pdbx_description
1 polymer ?
#
loop_
_entity_poly.entity_id
_entity_poly.type
_entity_poly.pdbx_seq_one_letter_code
_entity_poly.pdbx_strand_id
1 'polypeptide(L)'
;MTPTIIARAKEAIKLLDVLGTAIQPSLEAVLEKELPDLLQALEGTTMSSSLEGSPVRTFSRMSSPEISNPIDIKKAKVERFQGLVLNLLKEITAVSCTKEWLEGFASAQGKQLSIYSKFPCDKAFLSQCLGFTLSRITTDSFVRDHIVLIFRTMNHSNMIERRGCAQGVGECARHHTSLMLTELENIAKWEHSKKASGGLFGFIKEAYHRGSPDAQAIFLRATIVLSYGYLVVVSPTDFLPQRLDQTVLPFLRQYMNDVVVREAHLEAIHMIAQSVSRLTNDYRFDARYEMLSYIKVGVTEYVNQEDPEMLSNWIRLFACRATNSLVCLEPPLSDNELRDLATTLSKHILTICREKSGLKTIDNDESSTTMDSTVSEYRNAIAQMIKKKPIVDTVCTMLKRFGKVRFS
;
A
#
# COMPACT_ATOMS: atom_id res chain seq x y z
N MET A 1 -14.55 3.27 -16.27
CA MET A 1 -13.70 4.03 -17.23
C MET A 1 -14.60 4.72 -18.24
N THR A 2 -14.12 5.70 -19.01
CA THR A 2 -14.94 6.27 -20.11
C THR A 2 -15.05 5.25 -21.25
N PRO A 3 -16.13 5.27 -22.06
CA PRO A 3 -16.26 4.36 -23.20
C PRO A 3 -15.06 4.42 -24.16
N THR A 4 -14.50 5.61 -24.39
CA THR A 4 -13.31 5.82 -25.22
C THR A 4 -12.06 5.12 -24.67
N ILE A 5 -11.84 5.16 -23.35
CA ILE A 5 -10.71 4.46 -22.71
C ILE A 5 -10.87 2.96 -22.85
N ILE A 6 -12.09 2.45 -22.67
CA ILE A 6 -12.39 1.01 -22.81
C ILE A 6 -12.14 0.54 -24.24
N ALA A 7 -12.59 1.31 -25.24
CA ALA A 7 -12.35 0.99 -26.65
C ALA A 7 -10.84 0.90 -26.95
N ARG A 8 -10.06 1.90 -26.52
CA ARG A 8 -8.59 1.90 -26.68
C ARG A 8 -7.91 0.74 -25.96
N ALA A 9 -8.37 0.38 -24.77
CA ALA A 9 -7.83 -0.76 -24.03
C ALA A 9 -8.12 -2.08 -24.77
N LYS A 10 -9.33 -2.24 -25.32
CA LYS A 10 -9.68 -3.39 -26.16
C LYS A 10 -8.81 -3.48 -27.42
N GLU A 11 -8.58 -2.35 -28.09
CA GLU A 11 -7.68 -2.28 -29.26
C GLU A 11 -6.24 -2.64 -28.88
N ALA A 12 -5.73 -2.14 -27.75
CA ALA A 12 -4.41 -2.47 -27.26
C ALA A 12 -4.24 -3.97 -26.95
N ILE A 13 -5.26 -4.61 -26.36
CA ILE A 13 -5.26 -6.06 -26.09
C ILE A 13 -5.26 -6.86 -27.39
N LYS A 14 -6.11 -6.48 -28.37
CA LYS A 14 -6.12 -7.15 -29.68
C LYS A 14 -4.80 -6.97 -30.42
N LEU A 15 -4.18 -5.80 -30.30
CA LEU A 15 -2.86 -5.55 -30.87
C LEU A 15 -1.79 -6.42 -30.20
N LEU A 16 -1.87 -6.59 -28.88
CA LEU A 16 -0.98 -7.48 -28.13
C LEU A 16 -1.13 -8.93 -28.56
N ASP A 17 -2.34 -9.39 -28.83
CA ASP A 17 -2.62 -10.75 -29.33
C ASP A 17 -1.92 -11.00 -30.68
N VAL A 18 -2.14 -10.09 -31.64
CA VAL A 18 -1.62 -10.21 -33.01
C VAL A 18 -0.10 -9.99 -33.08
N LEU A 19 0.43 -8.96 -32.41
CA LEU A 19 1.85 -8.64 -32.47
C LEU A 19 2.69 -9.44 -31.49
N GLY A 20 2.14 -9.81 -30.33
CA GLY A 20 2.87 -10.53 -29.30
C GLY A 20 3.36 -11.88 -29.79
N THR A 21 2.47 -12.66 -30.42
CA THR A 21 2.79 -13.96 -31.04
C THR A 21 3.74 -13.81 -32.23
N ALA A 22 3.59 -12.77 -33.04
CA ALA A 22 4.49 -12.50 -34.16
C ALA A 22 5.92 -12.12 -33.73
N ILE A 23 6.06 -11.40 -32.61
CA ILE A 23 7.37 -10.97 -32.07
C ILE A 23 8.01 -12.08 -31.23
N GLN A 24 7.21 -12.80 -30.45
CA GLN A 24 7.67 -13.87 -29.57
C GLN A 24 6.64 -15.02 -29.60
N PRO A 25 6.84 -16.05 -30.45
CA PRO A 25 5.89 -17.15 -30.63
C PRO A 25 5.56 -17.90 -29.34
N SER A 26 6.49 -17.95 -28.39
CA SER A 26 6.28 -18.60 -27.09
C SER A 26 5.26 -17.90 -26.19
N LEU A 27 4.77 -16.71 -26.56
CA LEU A 27 3.68 -16.03 -25.87
C LEU A 27 2.29 -16.54 -26.26
N GLU A 28 2.14 -17.29 -27.36
CA GLU A 28 0.84 -17.72 -27.89
C GLU A 28 -0.05 -18.38 -26.83
N ALA A 29 0.45 -19.43 -26.17
CA ALA A 29 -0.29 -20.12 -25.11
C ALA A 29 -0.64 -19.23 -23.91
N VAL A 30 0.22 -18.24 -23.59
CA VAL A 30 -0.04 -17.29 -22.50
C VAL A 30 -1.15 -16.32 -22.90
N LEU A 31 -1.08 -15.77 -24.12
CA LEU A 31 -2.04 -14.78 -24.60
C LEU A 31 -3.43 -15.41 -24.82
N GLU A 32 -3.50 -16.61 -25.41
CA GLU A 32 -4.75 -17.35 -25.55
C GLU A 32 -5.45 -17.60 -24.22
N LYS A 33 -4.66 -17.85 -23.16
CA LYS A 33 -5.17 -18.11 -21.81
C LYS A 33 -5.61 -16.84 -21.07
N GLU A 34 -4.79 -15.79 -21.09
CA GLU A 34 -4.95 -14.64 -20.19
C GLU A 34 -5.76 -13.47 -20.81
N LEU A 35 -5.74 -13.29 -22.14
CA LEU A 35 -6.42 -12.16 -22.78
C LEU A 35 -7.96 -12.19 -22.68
N PRO A 36 -8.65 -13.35 -22.75
CA PRO A 36 -10.11 -13.40 -22.61
C PRO A 36 -10.62 -12.81 -21.29
N ASP A 37 -9.95 -13.11 -20.17
CA ASP A 37 -10.31 -12.60 -18.84
C ASP A 37 -10.09 -11.09 -18.73
N LEU A 38 -9.03 -10.57 -19.36
CA LEU A 38 -8.77 -9.13 -19.45
C LEU A 38 -9.86 -8.39 -20.24
N LEU A 39 -10.28 -8.95 -21.39
CA LEU A 39 -11.36 -8.40 -22.19
C LEU A 39 -12.69 -8.40 -21.44
N GLN A 40 -13.00 -9.50 -20.73
CA GLN A 40 -14.20 -9.59 -19.91
C GLN A 40 -14.19 -8.59 -18.75
N ALA A 41 -13.05 -8.41 -18.09
CA ALA A 41 -12.92 -7.44 -17.00
C ALA A 41 -13.13 -5.99 -17.49
N LEU A 42 -12.66 -5.65 -18.70
CA LEU A 42 -12.92 -4.33 -19.31
C LEU A 42 -14.41 -4.10 -19.56
N GLU A 43 -15.14 -5.11 -20.00
CA GLU A 43 -16.60 -5.02 -20.19
C GLU A 43 -17.33 -4.81 -18.87
N GLY A 44 -16.88 -5.45 -17.79
CA GLY A 44 -17.40 -5.20 -16.45
C GLY A 44 -17.14 -3.79 -15.91
N THR A 45 -16.20 -3.02 -16.48
CA THR A 45 -15.84 -1.66 -16.04
C THR A 45 -16.68 -0.55 -16.69
N THR A 46 -17.62 -0.90 -17.57
CA THR A 46 -18.55 0.04 -18.20
C THR A 46 -19.50 0.65 -17.18
N MET A 47 -19.81 1.94 -17.33
CA MET A 47 -20.91 2.60 -16.62
C MET A 47 -22.23 2.13 -17.24
N SER A 48 -22.76 0.98 -16.81
CA SER A 48 -24.12 0.59 -17.13
C SER A 48 -25.06 1.10 -16.04
N SER A 49 -25.73 2.22 -16.33
CA SER A 49 -26.99 2.62 -15.70
C SER A 49 -28.09 1.65 -16.13
N SER A 50 -28.06 0.42 -15.64
CA SER A 50 -29.11 -0.57 -15.93
C SER A 50 -29.14 -1.60 -14.81
N LEU A 51 -30.02 -1.36 -13.85
CA LEU A 51 -30.53 -2.38 -12.94
C LEU A 51 -31.43 -3.30 -13.75
N GLU A 52 -30.90 -4.30 -14.45
CA GLU A 52 -31.73 -5.42 -14.91
C GLU A 52 -30.98 -6.74 -14.72
N GLY A 53 -31.67 -7.64 -14.04
CA GLY A 53 -31.11 -8.82 -13.42
C GLY A 53 -30.78 -9.95 -14.38
N SER A 54 -29.86 -10.80 -13.93
CA SER A 54 -29.81 -12.21 -14.30
C SER A 54 -29.00 -13.01 -13.27
N PRO A 55 -29.25 -14.33 -13.17
CA PRO A 55 -29.26 -15.02 -11.90
C PRO A 55 -27.87 -15.44 -11.44
N VAL A 56 -27.61 -15.17 -10.16
CA VAL A 56 -26.45 -15.65 -9.42
C VAL A 56 -26.51 -17.17 -9.33
N ARG A 57 -25.53 -17.87 -9.93
CA ARG A 57 -25.16 -19.22 -9.48
C ARG A 57 -24.22 -19.08 -8.30
N THR A 58 -24.70 -19.63 -7.20
CA THR A 58 -24.19 -19.62 -5.83
C THR A 58 -22.76 -20.14 -5.70
N PHE A 59 -21.89 -19.33 -5.09
CA PHE A 59 -20.82 -19.83 -4.24
C PHE A 59 -20.96 -19.15 -2.87
N SER A 60 -21.30 -19.96 -1.87
CA SER A 60 -21.48 -19.54 -0.49
C SER A 60 -20.12 -19.28 0.19
N ARG A 61 -19.91 -18.05 0.67
CA ARG A 61 -19.24 -17.79 1.95
C ARG A 61 -19.75 -16.48 2.53
N MET A 62 -20.14 -16.55 3.80
CA MET A 62 -20.84 -15.52 4.56
C MET A 62 -20.04 -14.21 4.66
N SER A 63 -20.63 -13.13 4.16
CA SER A 63 -20.48 -11.77 4.64
C SER A 63 -21.79 -11.05 4.32
N SER A 64 -22.33 -10.33 5.29
CA SER A 64 -23.59 -9.59 5.22
C SER A 64 -23.69 -8.75 3.93
N PRO A 65 -24.90 -8.50 3.40
CA PRO A 65 -25.07 -7.65 2.23
C PRO A 65 -24.88 -6.19 2.66
N GLU A 66 -23.64 -5.73 2.69
CA GLU A 66 -23.35 -4.31 2.77
C GLU A 66 -23.76 -3.67 1.44
N ILE A 67 -24.53 -2.60 1.51
CA ILE A 67 -24.87 -1.75 0.36
C ILE A 67 -23.56 -1.11 -0.09
N SER A 68 -22.84 -1.79 -1.00
CA SER A 68 -21.55 -1.33 -1.51
C SER A 68 -21.73 -0.01 -2.26
N ASN A 69 -21.04 1.04 -1.81
CA ASN A 69 -21.04 2.36 -2.43
C ASN A 69 -20.60 2.23 -3.92
N PRO A 70 -21.28 2.88 -4.88
CA PRO A 70 -20.87 2.88 -6.29
C PRO A 70 -19.40 3.23 -6.53
N ILE A 71 -18.79 4.06 -5.67
CA ILE A 71 -17.37 4.41 -5.72
C ILE A 71 -16.49 3.18 -5.42
N ASP A 72 -16.83 2.40 -4.39
CA ASP A 72 -16.10 1.19 -4.01
C ASP A 72 -16.19 0.12 -5.10
N ILE A 73 -17.35 -0.03 -5.72
CA ILE A 73 -17.54 -0.95 -6.86
C ILE A 73 -16.64 -0.54 -8.02
N LYS A 74 -16.56 0.77 -8.35
CA LYS A 74 -15.71 1.27 -9.43
C LYS A 74 -14.24 1.03 -9.12
N LYS A 75 -13.81 1.28 -7.88
CA LYS A 75 -12.43 1.04 -7.43
C LYS A 75 -12.07 -0.45 -7.51
N ALA A 76 -12.91 -1.32 -6.96
CA ALA A 76 -12.73 -2.77 -7.01
C ALA A 76 -12.63 -3.32 -8.44
N LYS A 77 -13.40 -2.76 -9.39
CA LYS A 77 -13.31 -3.12 -10.82
C LYS A 77 -11.97 -2.73 -11.43
N VAL A 78 -11.44 -1.54 -11.12
CA VAL A 78 -10.13 -1.08 -11.60
C VAL A 78 -9.02 -1.93 -10.99
N GLU A 79 -9.08 -2.21 -9.68
CA GLU A 79 -8.11 -3.07 -8.99
C GLU A 79 -8.11 -4.49 -9.56
N ARG A 80 -9.28 -5.05 -9.87
CA ARG A 80 -9.39 -6.35 -10.56
C ARG A 80 -8.70 -6.33 -11.92
N PHE A 81 -8.96 -5.30 -12.74
CA PHE A 81 -8.33 -5.18 -14.05
C PHE A 81 -6.81 -5.06 -13.95
N GLN A 82 -6.32 -4.21 -13.04
CA GLN A 82 -4.89 -4.07 -12.77
C GLN A 82 -4.25 -5.39 -12.29
N GLY A 83 -4.95 -6.16 -11.45
CA GLY A 83 -4.51 -7.49 -11.02
C GLY A 83 -4.35 -8.47 -12.18
N LEU A 84 -5.28 -8.47 -13.13
CA LEU A 84 -5.19 -9.30 -14.35
C LEU A 84 -4.03 -8.85 -15.25
N VAL A 85 -3.80 -7.55 -15.42
CA VAL A 85 -2.66 -7.03 -16.20
C VAL A 85 -1.33 -7.43 -15.56
N LEU A 86 -1.23 -7.37 -14.23
CA LEU A 86 -0.03 -7.81 -13.50
C LEU A 86 0.19 -9.32 -13.61
N ASN A 87 -0.88 -10.13 -13.64
CA ASN A 87 -0.77 -11.57 -13.87
C ASN A 87 -0.32 -11.88 -15.29
N LEU A 88 -0.88 -11.22 -16.30
CA LEU A 88 -0.39 -11.32 -17.67
C LEU A 88 1.11 -10.99 -17.76
N LEU A 89 1.55 -9.92 -17.09
CA LEU A 89 2.97 -9.55 -17.03
C LEU A 89 3.84 -10.66 -16.41
N LYS A 90 3.38 -11.31 -15.33
CA LYS A 90 4.08 -12.44 -14.71
C LYS A 90 4.25 -13.58 -15.71
N GLU A 91 3.19 -13.96 -16.39
CA GLU A 91 3.22 -15.06 -17.36
C GLU A 91 4.12 -14.71 -18.56
N ILE A 92 4.01 -13.50 -19.12
CA ILE A 92 4.85 -13.03 -20.23
C ILE A 92 6.35 -13.08 -19.88
N THR A 93 6.72 -12.70 -18.66
CA THR A 93 8.13 -12.69 -18.22
C THR A 93 8.60 -14.02 -17.62
N ALA A 94 7.71 -15.00 -17.51
CA ALA A 94 8.03 -16.38 -17.15
C ALA A 94 8.36 -17.23 -18.39
N VAL A 95 7.80 -16.89 -19.54
CA VAL A 95 8.24 -17.42 -20.84
C VAL A 95 9.72 -17.11 -21.04
N SER A 96 10.48 -18.00 -21.69
CA SER A 96 11.94 -17.86 -21.90
C SER A 96 12.28 -16.62 -22.74
N CYS A 97 12.30 -15.45 -22.12
CA CYS A 97 12.70 -14.19 -22.71
C CYS A 97 14.22 -14.03 -22.64
N THR A 98 14.81 -13.50 -23.70
CA THR A 98 16.23 -13.14 -23.67
C THR A 98 16.43 -11.96 -22.71
N LYS A 99 17.67 -11.82 -22.22
CA LYS A 99 18.06 -10.69 -21.38
C LYS A 99 17.76 -9.35 -22.06
N GLU A 100 18.14 -9.23 -23.34
CA GLU A 100 17.99 -8.02 -24.15
C GLU A 100 16.51 -7.65 -24.32
N TRP A 101 15.65 -8.66 -24.45
CA TRP A 101 14.21 -8.45 -24.53
C TRP A 101 13.65 -7.90 -23.22
N LEU A 102 14.03 -8.48 -22.07
CA LEU A 102 13.57 -8.02 -20.74
C LEU A 102 14.04 -6.59 -20.44
N GLU A 103 15.31 -6.28 -20.70
CA GLU A 103 15.87 -4.93 -20.53
C GLU A 103 15.23 -3.92 -21.50
N GLY A 104 14.98 -4.32 -22.75
CA GLY A 104 14.24 -3.51 -23.72
C GLY A 104 12.81 -3.22 -23.27
N PHE A 105 12.11 -4.23 -22.73
CA PHE A 105 10.75 -4.12 -22.24
C PHE A 105 10.67 -3.22 -20.99
N ALA A 106 11.58 -3.40 -20.02
CA ALA A 106 11.68 -2.52 -18.86
C ALA A 106 12.01 -1.07 -19.25
N SER A 107 12.89 -0.87 -20.24
CA SER A 107 13.20 0.47 -20.78
C SER A 107 11.97 1.12 -21.42
N ALA A 108 11.15 0.35 -22.13
CA ALA A 108 9.90 0.84 -22.71
C ALA A 108 8.88 1.23 -21.62
N GLN A 109 8.74 0.43 -20.56
CA GLN A 109 7.93 0.78 -19.39
C GLN A 109 8.44 2.06 -18.72
N GLY A 110 9.75 2.18 -18.47
CA GLY A 110 10.36 3.37 -17.87
C GLY A 110 10.10 4.65 -18.65
N LYS A 111 10.17 4.60 -19.99
CA LYS A 111 9.84 5.74 -20.88
C LYS A 111 8.39 6.20 -20.74
N GLN A 112 7.46 5.32 -20.35
CA GLN A 112 6.05 5.70 -20.20
C GLN A 112 5.76 6.44 -18.89
N LEU A 113 6.63 6.39 -17.87
CA LEU A 113 6.39 7.01 -16.56
C LEU A 113 6.08 8.52 -16.66
N SER A 114 6.76 9.23 -17.57
CA SER A 114 6.56 10.67 -17.78
C SER A 114 5.22 11.00 -18.45
N ILE A 115 4.69 10.08 -19.28
CA ILE A 115 3.43 10.22 -20.00
C ILE A 115 2.24 10.24 -19.02
N TYR A 116 2.34 9.48 -17.93
CA TYR A 116 1.29 9.41 -16.90
C TYR A 116 1.41 10.49 -15.80
N SER A 117 2.14 11.58 -16.03
CA SER A 117 2.34 12.66 -15.04
C SER A 117 1.04 13.31 -14.53
N LYS A 118 -0.06 13.24 -15.29
CA LYS A 118 -1.39 13.73 -14.89
C LYS A 118 -2.32 12.63 -14.35
N PHE A 119 -1.83 11.40 -14.26
CA PHE A 119 -2.61 10.20 -13.93
C PHE A 119 -1.91 9.41 -12.82
N PRO A 120 -1.96 9.87 -11.56
CA PRO A 120 -1.17 9.31 -10.46
C PRO A 120 -1.47 7.83 -10.20
N CYS A 121 -2.73 7.38 -10.33
CA CYS A 121 -3.10 5.97 -10.19
C CYS A 121 -2.46 5.09 -11.27
N ASP A 122 -2.49 5.52 -12.53
CA ASP A 122 -1.93 4.76 -13.65
C ASP A 122 -0.40 4.73 -13.59
N LYS A 123 0.22 5.84 -13.20
CA LYS A 123 1.67 5.93 -13.00
C LYS A 123 2.15 5.07 -11.84
N ALA A 124 1.40 5.04 -10.73
CA ALA A 124 1.65 4.16 -9.60
C ALA A 124 1.62 2.69 -10.03
N PHE A 125 0.57 2.29 -10.77
CA PHE A 125 0.44 0.92 -11.30
C PHE A 125 1.56 0.56 -12.29
N LEU A 126 1.94 1.48 -13.17
CA LEU A 126 3.08 1.28 -14.08
C LEU A 126 4.39 1.06 -13.33
N SER A 127 4.59 1.74 -12.20
CA SER A 127 5.81 1.55 -11.39
C SER A 127 5.84 0.19 -10.70
N GLN A 128 4.68 -0.32 -10.29
CA GLN A 128 4.57 -1.71 -9.83
C GLN A 128 4.93 -2.69 -10.96
N CYS A 129 4.39 -2.48 -12.17
CA CYS A 129 4.71 -3.30 -13.33
C CYS A 129 6.20 -3.26 -13.68
N LEU A 130 6.80 -2.08 -13.71
CA LEU A 130 8.23 -1.91 -13.96
C LEU A 130 9.05 -2.61 -12.87
N GLY A 131 8.74 -2.38 -11.59
CA GLY A 131 9.40 -3.06 -10.47
C GLY A 131 9.36 -4.59 -10.61
N PHE A 132 8.22 -5.14 -11.03
CA PHE A 132 8.10 -6.57 -11.28
C PHE A 132 8.98 -7.03 -12.45
N THR A 133 9.01 -6.34 -13.58
CA THR A 133 9.91 -6.66 -14.70
C THR A 133 11.38 -6.60 -14.28
N LEU A 134 11.77 -5.57 -13.51
CA LEU A 134 13.13 -5.44 -12.98
C LEU A 134 13.53 -6.61 -12.08
N SER A 135 12.57 -7.20 -11.34
CA SER A 135 12.80 -8.41 -10.55
C SER A 135 13.23 -9.63 -11.37
N ARG A 136 13.08 -9.59 -12.70
CA ARG A 136 13.46 -10.67 -13.64
C ARG A 136 14.79 -10.40 -14.35
N ILE A 137 15.37 -9.21 -14.19
CA ILE A 137 16.62 -8.79 -14.84
C ILE A 137 17.79 -9.03 -13.88
N THR A 138 18.88 -9.63 -14.35
CA THR A 138 20.05 -9.97 -13.52
C THR A 138 21.17 -8.92 -13.54
N THR A 139 21.07 -7.90 -14.39
CA THR A 139 22.05 -6.81 -14.46
C THR A 139 21.79 -5.78 -13.36
N ASP A 140 22.51 -5.88 -12.23
CA ASP A 140 22.32 -4.99 -11.07
C ASP A 140 22.38 -3.50 -11.41
N SER A 141 23.30 -3.07 -12.28
CA SER A 141 23.41 -1.65 -12.67
C SER A 141 22.16 -1.17 -13.42
N PHE A 142 21.60 -2.01 -14.29
CA PHE A 142 20.37 -1.70 -15.01
C PHE A 142 19.18 -1.59 -14.04
N VAL A 143 19.08 -2.53 -13.11
CA VAL A 143 18.04 -2.55 -12.06
C VAL A 143 18.13 -1.30 -11.20
N ARG A 144 19.34 -0.95 -10.73
CA ARG A 144 19.61 0.28 -9.98
C ARG A 144 19.14 1.51 -10.77
N ASP A 145 19.59 1.68 -12.00
CA ASP A 145 19.27 2.86 -12.81
C ASP A 145 17.75 3.06 -12.99
N HIS A 146 17.01 1.97 -13.15
CA HIS A 146 15.55 2.03 -13.33
C HIS A 146 14.77 2.23 -12.03
N ILE A 147 15.23 1.67 -10.89
CA ILE A 147 14.62 1.99 -9.59
C ILE A 147 14.81 3.46 -9.26
N VAL A 148 15.98 3.97 -9.55
CA VAL A 148 16.33 5.37 -9.40
C VAL A 148 15.48 6.26 -10.34
N LEU A 149 15.20 5.80 -11.55
CA LEU A 149 14.25 6.45 -12.46
C LEU A 149 12.83 6.51 -11.86
N ILE A 150 12.34 5.44 -11.22
CA ILE A 150 11.04 5.44 -10.54
C ILE A 150 11.01 6.52 -9.47
N PHE A 151 12.00 6.55 -8.55
CA PHE A 151 12.08 7.59 -7.53
C PHE A 151 12.12 9.00 -8.13
N ARG A 152 12.91 9.21 -9.19
CA ARG A 152 13.03 10.53 -9.85
C ARG A 152 11.76 11.04 -10.49
N THR A 153 10.98 10.13 -11.07
CA THR A 153 9.83 10.52 -11.88
C THR A 153 8.60 10.74 -11.01
N MET A 154 8.53 10.16 -9.82
CA MET A 154 7.37 10.19 -8.94
C MET A 154 7.20 11.50 -8.18
N ASN A 155 5.94 11.93 -8.05
CA ASN A 155 5.59 13.03 -7.16
C ASN A 155 5.37 12.51 -5.73
N HIS A 156 6.41 12.55 -4.90
CA HIS A 156 6.36 12.04 -3.52
C HIS A 156 5.34 12.75 -2.61
N SER A 157 4.94 13.99 -2.93
CA SER A 157 3.90 14.71 -2.19
C SER A 157 2.51 14.10 -2.39
N ASN A 158 2.28 13.43 -3.53
CA ASN A 158 1.06 12.72 -3.81
C ASN A 158 1.11 11.32 -3.17
N MET A 159 0.17 11.02 -2.27
CA MET A 159 0.10 9.73 -1.57
C MET A 159 0.01 8.50 -2.50
N ILE A 160 -0.71 8.61 -3.62
CA ILE A 160 -0.89 7.51 -4.58
C ILE A 160 0.42 7.19 -5.28
N GLU A 161 1.12 8.22 -5.78
CA GLU A 161 2.44 8.05 -6.43
C GLU A 161 3.50 7.58 -5.43
N ARG A 162 3.50 8.09 -4.20
CA ARG A 162 4.36 7.64 -3.10
C ARG A 162 4.22 6.13 -2.84
N ARG A 163 2.97 5.66 -2.74
CA ARG A 163 2.66 4.25 -2.54
C ARG A 163 3.05 3.41 -3.76
N GLY A 164 2.77 3.89 -4.97
CA GLY A 164 3.16 3.22 -6.22
C GLY A 164 4.67 3.07 -6.39
N CYS A 165 5.44 4.09 -6.00
CA CYS A 165 6.90 4.02 -5.95
C CYS A 165 7.36 2.90 -5.01
N ALA A 166 6.84 2.89 -3.78
CA ALA A 166 7.17 1.88 -2.77
C ALA A 166 6.77 0.45 -3.19
N GLN A 167 5.61 0.30 -3.86
CA GLN A 167 5.18 -0.96 -4.46
C GLN A 167 6.14 -1.43 -5.55
N GLY A 168 6.60 -0.54 -6.43
CA GLY A 168 7.61 -0.87 -7.43
C GLY A 168 8.92 -1.37 -6.82
N VAL A 169 9.39 -0.75 -5.74
CA VAL A 169 10.56 -1.24 -4.97
C VAL A 169 10.28 -2.63 -4.40
N GLY A 170 9.10 -2.83 -3.81
CA GLY A 170 8.68 -4.13 -3.29
C GLY A 170 8.69 -5.22 -4.34
N GLU A 171 8.10 -5.00 -5.53
CA GLU A 171 8.11 -6.00 -6.59
C GLU A 171 9.55 -6.33 -7.05
N CYS A 172 10.42 -5.33 -7.17
CA CYS A 172 11.82 -5.53 -7.53
C CYS A 172 12.58 -6.35 -6.47
N ALA A 173 12.31 -6.08 -5.19
CA ALA A 173 12.97 -6.72 -4.06
C ALA A 173 12.73 -8.24 -3.95
N ARG A 174 11.75 -8.81 -4.67
CA ARG A 174 11.47 -10.25 -4.70
C ARG A 174 12.70 -11.09 -5.03
N HIS A 175 13.51 -10.65 -5.99
CA HIS A 175 14.75 -11.30 -6.38
C HIS A 175 15.99 -10.44 -6.11
N HIS A 176 15.80 -9.15 -5.82
CA HIS A 176 16.88 -8.17 -5.62
C HIS A 176 16.91 -7.57 -4.21
N THR A 177 16.57 -8.33 -3.16
CA THR A 177 16.36 -7.71 -1.83
C THR A 177 17.60 -6.97 -1.31
N SER A 178 18.79 -7.57 -1.38
CA SER A 178 20.02 -6.94 -0.88
C SER A 178 20.39 -5.68 -1.65
N LEU A 179 20.20 -5.70 -2.98
CA LEU A 179 20.38 -4.54 -3.84
C LEU A 179 19.39 -3.43 -3.45
N MET A 180 18.11 -3.75 -3.24
CA MET A 180 17.09 -2.77 -2.85
C MET A 180 17.35 -2.17 -1.46
N LEU A 181 17.81 -2.94 -0.49
CA LEU A 181 18.23 -2.40 0.82
C LEU A 181 19.36 -1.38 0.66
N THR A 182 20.37 -1.72 -0.15
CA THR A 182 21.50 -0.83 -0.44
C THR A 182 21.04 0.45 -1.16
N GLU A 183 20.15 0.35 -2.14
CA GLU A 183 19.63 1.52 -2.84
C GLU A 183 18.76 2.40 -1.95
N LEU A 184 17.93 1.83 -1.06
CA LEU A 184 17.15 2.62 -0.10
C LEU A 184 18.06 3.40 0.87
N GLU A 185 19.15 2.80 1.34
CA GLU A 185 20.16 3.51 2.13
C GLU A 185 20.85 4.63 1.33
N ASN A 186 21.20 4.37 0.07
CA ASN A 186 21.82 5.38 -0.80
C ASN A 186 20.88 6.57 -1.05
N ILE A 187 19.60 6.30 -1.28
CA ILE A 187 18.55 7.32 -1.46
C ILE A 187 18.32 8.10 -0.15
N ALA A 188 18.34 7.42 1.01
CA ALA A 188 18.23 8.08 2.31
C ALA A 188 19.43 8.99 2.63
N LYS A 189 20.66 8.57 2.31
CA LYS A 189 21.85 9.43 2.46
C LYS A 189 21.74 10.71 1.63
N TRP A 190 21.10 10.64 0.46
CA TRP A 190 20.87 11.80 -0.40
C TRP A 190 19.88 12.80 0.21
N GLU A 191 18.86 12.32 0.95
CA GLU A 191 17.90 13.16 1.70
C GLU A 191 18.62 14.16 2.63
N HIS A 192 19.74 13.76 3.22
CA HIS A 192 20.50 14.55 4.18
C HIS A 192 21.63 15.39 3.54
N SER A 193 21.91 15.25 2.25
CA SER A 193 23.03 15.95 1.60
C SER A 193 22.67 17.40 1.20
N LYS A 194 23.28 18.38 1.87
CA LYS A 194 23.19 19.81 1.49
C LYS A 194 23.90 20.15 0.17
N LYS A 195 24.82 19.30 -0.31
CA LYS A 195 25.55 19.49 -1.57
C LYS A 195 24.93 18.60 -2.65
N ALA A 196 24.69 19.18 -3.83
CA ALA A 196 24.43 18.41 -5.03
C ALA A 196 25.69 17.61 -5.34
N SER A 197 25.71 16.32 -5.02
CA SER A 197 26.69 15.44 -5.65
C SER A 197 26.33 15.44 -7.13
N GLY A 198 27.21 15.98 -7.97
CA GLY A 198 27.07 16.07 -9.44
C GLY A 198 27.10 14.71 -10.15
N GLY A 199 26.62 13.65 -9.50
CA GLY A 199 26.41 12.34 -10.08
C GLY A 199 24.98 12.18 -10.59
N LEU A 200 24.66 10.95 -11.01
CA LEU A 200 23.39 10.53 -11.62
C LEU A 200 22.15 11.14 -10.94
N PHE A 201 22.17 11.39 -9.63
CA PHE A 201 21.07 11.86 -8.78
C PHE A 201 20.93 13.39 -8.59
N GLY A 202 21.76 14.21 -9.25
CA GLY A 202 21.70 15.67 -9.13
C GLY A 202 20.35 16.30 -9.50
N PHE A 203 19.55 15.62 -10.34
CA PHE A 203 18.27 16.11 -10.86
C PHE A 203 17.07 15.93 -9.93
N ILE A 204 17.15 15.08 -8.89
CA ILE A 204 16.05 15.00 -7.92
C ILE A 204 15.87 16.37 -7.25
N LYS A 205 16.96 17.13 -7.04
CA LYS A 205 16.91 18.52 -6.57
C LYS A 205 16.19 19.48 -7.56
N GLU A 206 16.15 19.17 -8.85
CA GLU A 206 15.42 19.96 -9.85
C GLU A 206 13.90 19.71 -9.78
N ALA A 207 13.48 18.47 -9.52
CA ALA A 207 12.09 18.17 -9.16
C ALA A 207 11.66 18.84 -7.83
N TYR A 208 12.62 19.11 -6.93
CA TYR A 208 12.39 19.83 -5.67
C TYR A 208 12.09 21.33 -5.85
N HIS A 209 12.24 21.91 -7.05
CA HIS A 209 11.97 23.35 -7.30
C HIS A 209 10.47 23.72 -7.27
N ARG A 210 9.56 22.77 -6.99
CA ARG A 210 8.12 23.01 -6.83
C ARG A 210 7.63 23.07 -5.37
N GLY A 211 8.52 23.27 -4.40
CA GLY A 211 8.16 23.40 -2.99
C GLY A 211 9.34 23.83 -2.10
N SER A 212 9.11 23.95 -0.79
CA SER A 212 10.22 24.11 0.17
C SER A 212 11.08 22.84 0.17
N PRO A 213 12.42 22.95 0.07
CA PRO A 213 13.33 21.79 0.09
C PRO A 213 13.10 20.85 1.29
N ASP A 214 12.73 21.40 2.45
CA ASP A 214 12.49 20.63 3.67
C ASP A 214 11.20 19.79 3.58
N ALA A 215 10.15 20.33 2.96
CA ALA A 215 8.88 19.61 2.78
C ALA A 215 9.00 18.43 1.80
N GLN A 216 9.77 18.61 0.73
CA GLN A 216 10.03 17.54 -0.24
C GLN A 216 10.88 16.41 0.35
N ALA A 217 11.84 16.73 1.21
CA ALA A 217 12.61 15.73 1.95
C ALA A 217 11.72 14.86 2.84
N ILE A 218 10.74 15.45 3.54
CA ILE A 218 9.77 14.71 4.36
C ILE A 218 8.94 13.73 3.51
N PHE A 219 8.49 14.15 2.33
CA PHE A 219 7.71 13.29 1.45
C PHE A 219 8.53 12.14 0.86
N LEU A 220 9.78 12.40 0.48
CA LEU A 220 10.70 11.35 0.04
C LEU A 220 10.98 10.35 1.18
N ARG A 221 11.27 10.84 2.39
CA ARG A 221 11.47 10.01 3.59
C ARG A 221 10.30 9.06 3.83
N ALA A 222 9.07 9.56 3.75
CA ALA A 222 7.88 8.73 3.85
C ALA A 222 7.79 7.68 2.71
N THR A 223 8.25 7.99 1.50
CA THR A 223 8.37 7.01 0.41
C THR A 223 9.37 5.90 0.74
N ILE A 224 10.53 6.27 1.29
CA ILE A 224 11.57 5.31 1.69
C ILE A 224 11.05 4.40 2.80
N VAL A 225 10.42 4.95 3.83
CA VAL A 225 9.80 4.20 4.94
C VAL A 225 8.75 3.20 4.40
N LEU A 226 7.86 3.63 3.50
CA LEU A 226 6.91 2.72 2.86
C LEU A 226 7.60 1.61 2.05
N SER A 227 8.68 1.95 1.35
CA SER A 227 9.44 1.00 0.51
C SER A 227 10.03 -0.13 1.33
N TYR A 228 10.54 0.16 2.53
CA TYR A 228 10.97 -0.88 3.48
C TYR A 228 9.83 -1.82 3.87
N GLY A 229 8.62 -1.30 4.10
CA GLY A 229 7.44 -2.10 4.38
C GLY A 229 7.10 -3.06 3.23
N TYR A 230 7.04 -2.57 1.99
CA TYR A 230 6.77 -3.41 0.82
C TYR A 230 7.88 -4.43 0.55
N LEU A 231 9.14 -4.05 0.77
CA LEU A 231 10.29 -4.96 0.69
C LEU A 231 10.16 -6.12 1.68
N VAL A 232 9.70 -5.85 2.91
CA VAL A 232 9.46 -6.88 3.93
C VAL A 232 8.35 -7.85 3.51
N VAL A 233 7.26 -7.35 2.90
CA VAL A 233 6.15 -8.19 2.42
C VAL A 233 6.61 -9.25 1.43
N VAL A 234 7.50 -8.89 0.51
CA VAL A 234 7.99 -9.80 -0.52
C VAL A 234 9.22 -10.62 -0.10
N SER A 235 9.84 -10.30 1.03
CA SER A 235 11.06 -10.97 1.47
C SER A 235 10.81 -12.45 1.79
N PRO A 236 11.69 -13.37 1.36
CA PRO A 236 11.64 -14.76 1.79
C PRO A 236 11.69 -14.88 3.31
N THR A 237 10.90 -15.80 3.86
CA THR A 237 10.76 -16.01 5.32
C THR A 237 12.07 -16.40 5.98
N ASP A 238 12.94 -17.12 5.28
CA ASP A 238 14.20 -17.67 5.81
C ASP A 238 15.17 -16.59 6.29
N PHE A 239 15.15 -15.42 5.64
CA PHE A 239 16.05 -14.30 5.94
C PHE A 239 15.33 -13.13 6.62
N LEU A 240 14.01 -13.21 6.77
CA LEU A 240 13.20 -12.09 7.26
C LEU A 240 13.58 -11.67 8.69
N PRO A 241 13.74 -12.57 9.69
CA PRO A 241 14.19 -12.20 11.04
C PRO A 241 15.48 -11.38 11.03
N GLN A 242 16.52 -11.91 10.38
CA GLN A 242 17.83 -11.27 10.32
C GLN A 242 17.75 -9.87 9.68
N ARG A 243 17.01 -9.73 8.58
CA ARG A 243 16.84 -8.45 7.87
C ARG A 243 16.08 -7.42 8.70
N LEU A 244 15.06 -7.86 9.44
CA LEU A 244 14.32 -6.99 10.35
C LEU A 244 15.26 -6.41 11.39
N ASP A 245 16.02 -7.26 12.07
CA ASP A 245 16.86 -6.84 13.19
C ASP A 245 18.09 -6.02 12.76
N GLN A 246 18.73 -6.41 11.66
CA GLN A 246 20.01 -5.82 11.24
C GLN A 246 19.86 -4.57 10.36
N THR A 247 18.75 -4.42 9.63
CA THR A 247 18.62 -3.36 8.63
C THR A 247 17.31 -2.59 8.75
N VAL A 248 16.17 -3.28 8.68
CA VAL A 248 14.87 -2.60 8.55
C VAL A 248 14.49 -1.84 9.82
N LEU A 249 14.51 -2.51 10.99
CA LEU A 249 14.12 -1.87 12.26
C LEU A 249 15.11 -0.78 12.68
N PRO A 250 16.45 -0.97 12.61
CA PRO A 250 17.39 0.12 12.86
C PRO A 250 17.14 1.35 12.00
N PHE A 251 16.81 1.17 10.72
CA PHE A 251 16.49 2.28 9.82
C PHE A 251 15.19 2.97 10.23
N LEU A 252 14.10 2.21 10.41
CA LEU A 252 12.78 2.76 10.74
C LEU A 252 12.80 3.58 12.03
N ARG A 253 13.58 3.15 13.04
CA ARG A 253 13.73 3.87 14.33
C ARG A 253 14.27 5.29 14.19
N GLN A 254 14.94 5.62 13.09
CA GLN A 254 15.52 6.94 12.87
C GLN A 254 14.48 7.99 12.45
N TYR A 255 13.26 7.57 12.09
CA TYR A 255 12.26 8.43 11.44
C TYR A 255 10.91 8.39 12.18
N MET A 256 10.66 9.37 13.05
CA MET A 256 9.45 9.37 13.90
C MET A 256 8.68 10.69 14.02
N ASN A 257 9.16 11.81 13.47
CA ASN A 257 8.67 13.13 13.88
C ASN A 257 7.60 13.77 12.96
N ASP A 258 7.62 13.51 11.66
CA ASP A 258 6.68 14.16 10.73
C ASP A 258 5.40 13.34 10.54
N VAL A 259 4.24 14.00 10.43
CA VAL A 259 2.91 13.36 10.28
C VAL A 259 2.90 12.34 9.14
N VAL A 260 3.34 12.76 7.96
CA VAL A 260 3.30 11.93 6.75
C VAL A 260 4.29 10.76 6.81
N VAL A 261 5.41 10.95 7.53
CA VAL A 261 6.39 9.89 7.77
C VAL A 261 5.84 8.90 8.78
N ARG A 262 5.11 9.37 9.78
CA ARG A 262 4.41 8.55 10.78
C ARG A 262 3.30 7.72 10.15
N GLU A 263 2.53 8.27 9.23
CA GLU A 263 1.56 7.51 8.42
C GLU A 263 2.23 6.35 7.68
N ALA A 264 3.30 6.68 6.93
CA ALA A 264 4.13 5.68 6.24
C ALA A 264 4.69 4.62 7.19
N HIS A 265 5.12 5.04 8.39
CA HIS A 265 5.69 4.15 9.40
C HIS A 265 4.62 3.20 9.97
N LEU A 266 3.40 3.68 10.23
CA LEU A 266 2.28 2.84 10.68
C LEU A 266 1.88 1.81 9.61
N GLU A 267 1.87 2.20 8.33
CA GLU A 267 1.67 1.25 7.22
C GLU A 267 2.82 0.23 7.14
N ALA A 268 4.07 0.65 7.33
CA ALA A 268 5.22 -0.25 7.37
C ALA A 268 5.11 -1.24 8.54
N ILE A 269 4.72 -0.80 9.74
CA ILE A 269 4.45 -1.66 10.91
C ILE A 269 3.38 -2.70 10.57
N HIS A 270 2.27 -2.29 9.94
CA HIS A 270 1.22 -3.20 9.53
C HIS A 270 1.76 -4.32 8.60
N MET A 271 2.55 -3.93 7.59
CA MET A 271 3.17 -4.85 6.64
C MET A 271 4.21 -5.77 7.29
N ILE A 272 5.03 -5.24 8.21
CA ILE A 272 6.00 -6.02 8.99
C ILE A 272 5.27 -7.08 9.82
N ALA A 273 4.21 -6.69 10.54
CA ALA A 273 3.43 -7.61 11.36
C ALA A 273 2.79 -8.74 10.51
N GLN A 274 2.22 -8.40 9.34
CA GLN A 274 1.71 -9.43 8.41
C GLN A 274 2.81 -10.35 7.87
N SER A 275 4.02 -9.83 7.68
CA SER A 275 5.14 -10.62 7.18
C SER A 275 5.69 -11.56 8.25
N VAL A 276 5.77 -11.06 9.48
CA VAL A 276 6.14 -11.82 10.68
C VAL A 276 5.13 -12.93 10.98
N SER A 277 3.83 -12.73 10.74
CA SER A 277 2.82 -13.77 10.98
C SER A 277 2.94 -14.98 10.04
N ARG A 278 3.80 -14.93 9.02
CA ARG A 278 4.16 -16.06 8.16
C ARG A 278 5.34 -16.87 8.68
N LEU A 279 6.05 -16.36 9.68
CA LEU A 279 7.16 -17.06 10.31
C LEU A 279 6.64 -18.20 11.20
N THR A 280 7.53 -19.14 11.52
CA THR A 280 7.22 -20.26 12.41
C THR A 280 6.68 -19.76 13.75
N ASN A 281 5.79 -20.52 14.39
CA ASN A 281 5.20 -20.16 15.67
C ASN A 281 6.21 -19.95 16.81
N ASP A 282 7.43 -20.48 16.68
CA ASP A 282 8.51 -20.29 17.66
C ASP A 282 9.21 -18.93 17.54
N TYR A 283 9.04 -18.23 16.41
CA TYR A 283 9.61 -16.91 16.23
C TYR A 283 8.84 -15.88 17.05
N ARG A 284 9.58 -15.09 17.84
CA ARG A 284 9.04 -14.00 18.64
C ARG A 284 9.51 -12.68 18.06
N PHE A 285 8.56 -11.79 17.86
CA PHE A 285 8.86 -10.46 17.34
C PHE A 285 9.13 -9.48 18.48
N ASP A 286 10.39 -9.36 18.86
CA ASP A 286 10.80 -8.58 20.04
C ASP A 286 10.44 -7.09 19.94
N ALA A 287 10.48 -6.52 18.73
CA ALA A 287 10.09 -5.14 18.48
C ALA A 287 8.57 -4.88 18.53
N ARG A 288 7.73 -5.91 18.75
CA ARG A 288 6.27 -5.75 18.82
C ARG A 288 5.85 -4.71 19.85
N TYR A 289 6.41 -4.77 21.06
CA TYR A 289 6.02 -3.87 22.15
C TYR A 289 6.48 -2.43 21.90
N GLU A 290 7.66 -2.26 21.29
CA GLU A 290 8.15 -0.98 20.81
C GLU A 290 7.18 -0.37 19.79
N MET A 291 6.72 -1.16 18.81
CA MET A 291 5.75 -0.72 17.80
C MET A 291 4.37 -0.41 18.38
N LEU A 292 3.88 -1.20 19.34
CA LEU A 292 2.64 -0.91 20.06
C LEU A 292 2.75 0.39 20.86
N SER A 293 3.90 0.63 21.48
CA SER A 293 4.19 1.90 22.16
C SER A 293 4.16 3.07 21.18
N TYR A 294 4.82 2.92 20.02
CA TYR A 294 4.82 3.92 18.95
C TYR A 294 3.40 4.28 18.48
N ILE A 295 2.53 3.28 18.30
CA ILE A 295 1.12 3.49 17.95
C ILE A 295 0.40 4.31 19.02
N LYS A 296 0.55 3.95 20.30
CA LYS A 296 -0.10 4.66 21.42
C LYS A 296 0.36 6.11 21.51
N VAL A 297 1.67 6.33 21.41
CA VAL A 297 2.28 7.67 21.42
C VAL A 297 1.78 8.48 20.23
N GLY A 298 1.83 7.92 19.02
CA GLY A 298 1.39 8.60 17.80
C GLY A 298 -0.08 9.00 17.82
N VAL A 299 -0.96 8.12 18.30
CA VAL A 299 -2.38 8.46 18.45
C VAL A 299 -2.57 9.50 19.56
N THR A 300 -1.89 9.37 20.71
CA THR A 300 -2.10 10.29 21.83
C THR A 300 -1.54 11.69 21.56
N GLU A 301 -0.31 11.81 21.07
CA GLU A 301 0.35 13.09 20.86
C GLU A 301 -0.32 13.91 19.76
N TYR A 302 -0.67 13.29 18.63
CA TYR A 302 -1.22 14.02 17.47
C TYR A 302 -2.71 14.25 17.58
N VAL A 303 -3.49 13.28 18.08
CA VAL A 303 -4.94 13.50 18.24
C VAL A 303 -5.22 14.55 19.31
N ASN A 304 -4.37 14.71 20.32
CA ASN A 304 -4.51 15.80 21.29
C ASN A 304 -4.16 17.18 20.71
N GLN A 305 -3.44 17.23 19.57
CA GLN A 305 -3.09 18.48 18.87
C GLN A 305 -4.12 18.86 17.79
N GLU A 306 -5.01 17.93 17.44
CA GLU A 306 -6.05 18.12 16.43
C GLU A 306 -7.43 18.27 17.07
N ASP A 307 -8.39 18.77 16.30
CA ASP A 307 -9.79 18.70 16.69
C ASP A 307 -10.19 17.21 16.85
N PRO A 308 -10.70 16.79 18.03
CA PRO A 308 -11.12 15.41 18.27
C PRO A 308 -12.16 14.87 17.28
N GLU A 309 -12.90 15.77 16.61
CA GLU A 309 -13.99 15.48 15.67
C GLU A 309 -13.55 15.50 14.19
N MET A 310 -12.36 16.03 13.88
CA MET A 310 -11.84 16.08 12.50
C MET A 310 -10.76 15.04 12.22
N LEU A 311 -10.67 14.63 10.95
CA LEU A 311 -9.61 13.79 10.40
C LEU A 311 -8.76 14.62 9.43
N SER A 312 -7.72 15.29 9.94
CA SER A 312 -6.76 16.03 9.12
C SER A 312 -5.64 15.16 8.54
N ASN A 313 -5.54 13.90 8.99
CA ASN A 313 -4.53 12.94 8.58
C ASN A 313 -5.02 11.49 8.72
N TRP A 314 -4.21 10.53 8.26
CA TRP A 314 -4.51 9.11 8.23
C TRP A 314 -3.93 8.32 9.42
N ILE A 315 -3.36 8.99 10.44
CA ILE A 315 -2.72 8.35 11.60
C ILE A 315 -3.71 7.43 12.32
N ARG A 316 -4.95 7.87 12.56
CA ARG A 316 -5.95 7.06 13.29
C ARG A 316 -6.31 5.78 12.51
N LEU A 317 -6.45 5.88 11.19
CA LEU A 317 -6.71 4.73 10.30
C LEU A 317 -5.54 3.74 10.35
N PHE A 318 -4.32 4.22 10.07
CA PHE A 318 -3.15 3.35 9.98
C PHE A 318 -2.74 2.76 11.33
N ALA A 319 -2.96 3.49 12.43
CA ALA A 319 -2.81 2.97 13.80
C ALA A 319 -3.73 1.77 14.06
N CYS A 320 -4.99 1.82 13.60
CA CYS A 320 -5.90 0.69 13.71
C CYS A 320 -5.44 -0.50 12.89
N ARG A 321 -5.01 -0.29 11.64
CA ARG A 321 -4.46 -1.36 10.79
C ARG A 321 -3.23 -2.02 11.39
N ALA A 322 -2.29 -1.20 11.87
CA ALA A 322 -1.07 -1.69 12.51
C ALA A 322 -1.40 -2.50 13.76
N THR A 323 -2.33 -1.99 14.60
CA THR A 323 -2.83 -2.69 15.79
C THR A 323 -3.48 -4.03 15.44
N ASN A 324 -4.37 -4.04 14.44
CA ASN A 324 -5.07 -5.23 13.96
C ASN A 324 -4.09 -6.36 13.62
N SER A 325 -3.00 -6.04 12.91
CA SER A 325 -1.96 -7.03 12.59
C SER A 325 -1.10 -7.42 13.79
N LEU A 326 -0.64 -6.45 14.59
CA LEU A 326 0.25 -6.73 15.72
C LEU A 326 -0.43 -7.56 16.82
N VAL A 327 -1.71 -7.36 17.10
CA VAL A 327 -2.45 -8.14 18.11
C VAL A 327 -2.58 -9.61 17.71
N CYS A 328 -2.56 -9.93 16.41
CA CYS A 328 -2.66 -11.29 15.93
C CYS A 328 -1.41 -12.14 16.18
N LEU A 329 -0.24 -11.50 16.38
CA LEU A 329 1.03 -12.19 16.58
C LEU A 329 1.09 -12.99 17.89
N GLU A 330 1.88 -14.07 17.86
CA GLU A 330 2.22 -14.88 19.01
C GLU A 330 3.54 -14.42 19.66
N PRO A 331 3.71 -14.57 20.99
CA PRO A 331 2.72 -15.01 21.98
C PRO A 331 1.56 -14.01 22.16
N PRO A 332 0.40 -14.34 22.76
CA PRO A 332 -0.69 -13.38 22.92
C PRO A 332 -0.29 -12.24 23.87
N LEU A 333 -0.84 -11.04 23.64
CA LEU A 333 -0.69 -9.91 24.58
C LEU A 333 -1.39 -10.20 25.90
N SER A 334 -0.89 -9.63 26.98
CA SER A 334 -1.54 -9.68 28.29
C SER A 334 -2.85 -8.87 28.31
N ASP A 335 -3.73 -9.19 29.26
CA ASP A 335 -4.99 -8.46 29.45
C ASP A 335 -4.80 -6.96 29.69
N ASN A 336 -3.74 -6.58 30.40
CA ASN A 336 -3.45 -5.18 30.68
C ASN A 336 -3.06 -4.44 29.40
N GLU A 337 -2.27 -5.07 28.53
CA GLU A 337 -1.86 -4.49 27.25
C GLU A 337 -3.04 -4.36 26.28
N LEU A 338 -3.88 -5.40 26.19
CA LEU A 338 -5.10 -5.35 25.39
C LEU A 338 -6.04 -4.25 25.87
N ARG A 339 -6.21 -4.11 27.19
CA ARG A 339 -7.03 -3.07 27.81
C ARG A 339 -6.51 -1.67 27.54
N ASP A 340 -5.21 -1.45 27.71
CA ASP A 340 -4.56 -0.16 27.51
C ASP A 340 -4.67 0.29 26.05
N LEU A 341 -4.37 -0.62 25.11
CA LEU A 341 -4.47 -0.36 23.69
C LEU A 341 -5.91 -0.06 23.25
N ALA A 342 -6.87 -0.88 23.68
CA ALA A 342 -8.27 -0.64 23.38
C ALA A 342 -8.77 0.67 23.99
N THR A 343 -8.34 1.00 25.21
CA THR A 343 -8.72 2.26 25.86
C THR A 343 -8.19 3.46 25.10
N THR A 344 -6.93 3.41 24.67
CA THR A 344 -6.29 4.46 23.89
C THR A 344 -7.00 4.66 22.56
N LEU A 345 -7.18 3.59 21.78
CA LEU A 345 -7.87 3.67 20.48
C LEU A 345 -9.32 4.15 20.63
N SER A 346 -10.07 3.59 21.60
CA SER A 346 -11.47 4.00 21.86
C SER A 346 -11.58 5.48 22.17
N LYS A 347 -10.68 6.01 23.00
CA LYS A 347 -10.67 7.41 23.41
C LYS A 347 -10.53 8.35 22.23
N HIS A 348 -9.72 7.99 21.23
CA HIS A 348 -9.33 8.88 20.14
C HIS A 348 -10.11 8.66 18.84
N ILE A 349 -10.85 7.55 18.72
CA ILE A 349 -11.60 7.21 17.50
C ILE A 349 -13.11 7.35 17.70
N LEU A 350 -13.65 6.97 18.86
CA LEU A 350 -15.08 7.09 19.12
C LEU A 350 -15.53 8.56 19.23
N THR A 351 -14.62 9.50 19.50
CA THR A 351 -14.93 10.94 19.51
C THR A 351 -15.31 11.45 18.12
N ILE A 352 -14.73 10.87 17.07
CA ILE A 352 -15.01 11.21 15.67
C ILE A 352 -16.43 10.77 15.27
N CYS A 353 -16.89 9.66 15.85
CA CYS A 353 -18.20 9.07 15.53
C CYS A 353 -19.41 9.87 16.07
N ARG A 354 -19.22 11.08 16.62
CA ARG A 354 -20.27 11.87 17.29
C ARG A 354 -20.95 12.91 16.41
N GLU A 355 -20.89 12.80 15.08
CA GLU A 355 -21.65 13.71 14.22
C GLU A 355 -23.16 13.52 14.38
N LYS A 356 -23.79 14.51 15.03
CA LYS A 356 -25.20 14.85 14.94
C LYS A 356 -25.33 16.06 14.02
N SER A 357 -25.13 15.88 12.72
CA SER A 357 -25.29 16.97 11.75
C SER A 357 -26.20 16.49 10.63
N GLY A 358 -27.49 16.78 10.74
CA GLY A 358 -28.49 16.55 9.69
C GLY A 358 -28.31 17.39 8.42
N LEU A 359 -27.08 17.82 8.09
CA LEU A 359 -26.75 18.48 6.84
C LEU A 359 -25.63 17.70 6.15
N LYS A 360 -25.99 16.97 5.09
CA LYS A 360 -25.04 16.53 4.08
C LYS A 360 -24.43 17.77 3.42
N THR A 361 -23.20 18.12 3.74
CA THR A 361 -22.40 18.93 2.83
C THR A 361 -21.89 17.99 1.73
N ILE A 362 -22.30 18.30 0.50
CA ILE A 362 -22.15 17.46 -0.70
C ILE A 362 -20.67 17.42 -1.20
N ASP A 363 -19.74 18.08 -0.49
CA ASP A 363 -18.38 18.34 -0.98
C ASP A 363 -17.25 17.55 -0.29
N ASN A 364 -17.52 16.54 0.56
CA ASN A 364 -16.45 15.87 1.32
C ASN A 364 -16.49 14.33 1.32
N ASP A 365 -16.72 13.74 0.15
CA ASP A 365 -16.75 12.27 -0.05
C ASP A 365 -15.46 11.56 0.41
N GLU A 366 -14.29 12.20 0.27
CA GLU A 366 -13.00 11.61 0.67
C GLU A 366 -12.83 11.55 2.20
N SER A 367 -13.22 12.61 2.92
CA SER A 367 -13.20 12.62 4.40
C SER A 367 -14.20 11.62 4.98
N SER A 368 -15.41 11.54 4.41
CA SER A 368 -16.43 10.56 4.79
C SER A 368 -15.93 9.12 4.63
N THR A 369 -15.33 8.81 3.47
CA THR A 369 -14.73 7.50 3.19
C THR A 369 -13.58 7.18 4.15
N THR A 370 -12.80 8.18 4.55
CA THR A 370 -11.69 8.05 5.51
C THR A 370 -12.20 7.77 6.92
N MET A 371 -13.27 8.44 7.33
CA MET A 371 -13.93 8.19 8.62
C MET A 371 -14.49 6.76 8.68
N ASP A 372 -15.25 6.34 7.66
CA ASP A 372 -15.81 4.99 7.58
C ASP A 372 -14.71 3.92 7.60
N SER A 373 -13.63 4.13 6.84
CA SER A 373 -12.46 3.25 6.84
C SER A 373 -11.82 3.18 8.23
N THR A 374 -11.68 4.32 8.92
CA THR A 374 -11.07 4.39 10.26
C THR A 374 -11.90 3.63 11.28
N VAL A 375 -13.22 3.81 11.25
CA VAL A 375 -14.16 3.12 12.14
C VAL A 375 -14.20 1.62 11.85
N SER A 376 -14.16 1.23 10.57
CA SER A 376 -14.11 -0.17 10.16
C SER A 376 -12.84 -0.86 10.69
N GLU A 377 -11.67 -0.25 10.47
CA GLU A 377 -10.40 -0.81 10.96
C GLU A 377 -10.32 -0.83 12.49
N TYR A 378 -10.89 0.17 13.17
CA TYR A 378 -11.02 0.16 14.62
C TYR A 378 -11.88 -1.02 15.10
N ARG A 379 -13.04 -1.27 14.48
CA ARG A 379 -13.90 -2.43 14.80
C ARG A 379 -13.14 -3.73 14.61
N ASN A 380 -12.38 -3.85 13.52
CA ASN A 380 -11.55 -5.02 13.25
C ASN A 380 -10.48 -5.22 14.34
N ALA A 381 -9.77 -4.16 14.72
CA ALA A 381 -8.78 -4.20 15.79
C ALA A 381 -9.38 -4.67 17.12
N ILE A 382 -10.50 -4.10 17.55
CA ILE A 382 -11.21 -4.52 18.77
C ILE A 382 -11.69 -5.98 18.66
N ALA A 383 -12.21 -6.39 17.51
CA ALA A 383 -12.64 -7.77 17.29
C ALA A 383 -11.47 -8.77 17.43
N GLN A 384 -10.27 -8.44 16.92
CA GLN A 384 -9.09 -9.29 17.11
C GLN A 384 -8.66 -9.35 18.58
N MET A 385 -8.72 -8.24 19.32
CA MET A 385 -8.44 -8.24 20.76
C MET A 385 -9.41 -9.15 21.51
N ILE A 386 -10.71 -9.10 21.20
CA ILE A 386 -11.73 -9.96 21.82
C ILE A 386 -11.49 -11.44 21.50
N LYS A 387 -11.08 -11.77 20.27
CA LYS A 387 -10.76 -13.16 19.87
C LYS A 387 -9.62 -13.76 20.69
N LYS A 388 -8.74 -12.94 21.27
CA LYS A 388 -7.70 -13.39 22.21
C LYS A 388 -8.24 -13.75 23.61
N LYS A 389 -9.57 -13.76 23.79
CA LYS A 389 -10.28 -14.16 25.02
C LYS A 389 -9.81 -13.42 26.27
N PRO A 390 -9.81 -12.08 26.26
CA PRO A 390 -9.42 -11.30 27.42
C PRO A 390 -10.39 -11.54 28.59
N ILE A 391 -9.93 -11.28 29.81
CA ILE A 391 -10.78 -11.41 31.01
C ILE A 391 -12.00 -10.49 30.95
N VAL A 392 -13.05 -10.89 31.67
CA VAL A 392 -14.35 -10.19 31.70
C VAL A 392 -14.18 -8.71 32.01
N ASP A 393 -13.31 -8.33 32.95
CA ASP A 393 -13.07 -6.93 33.31
C ASP A 393 -12.52 -6.08 32.15
N THR A 394 -11.64 -6.67 31.33
CA THR A 394 -11.10 -6.03 30.13
C THR A 394 -12.22 -5.83 29.09
N VAL A 395 -13.04 -6.85 28.84
CA VAL A 395 -14.21 -6.76 27.94
C VAL A 395 -15.21 -5.72 28.46
N CYS A 396 -15.54 -5.74 29.75
CA CYS A 396 -16.45 -4.76 30.37
C CYS A 396 -15.90 -3.34 30.23
N THR A 397 -14.59 -3.13 30.39
CA THR A 397 -13.96 -1.82 30.21
C THR A 397 -14.07 -1.33 28.76
N MET A 398 -13.82 -2.21 27.79
CA MET A 398 -14.00 -1.91 26.37
C MET A 398 -15.48 -1.55 26.07
N LEU A 399 -16.43 -2.36 26.53
CA LEU A 399 -17.88 -2.14 26.33
C LEU A 399 -18.41 -0.86 27.01
N LYS A 400 -17.93 -0.53 28.22
CA LYS A 400 -18.29 0.72 28.92
C LYS A 400 -17.92 1.96 28.11
N ARG A 401 -16.90 1.90 27.27
CA ARG A 401 -16.52 3.03 26.39
C ARG A 401 -17.49 3.19 25.23
N PHE A 402 -17.99 2.10 24.65
CA PHE A 402 -19.09 2.14 23.67
C PHE A 402 -20.38 2.68 24.30
N GLY A 403 -20.74 2.24 25.51
CA GLY A 403 -21.96 2.67 26.22
C GLY A 403 -21.95 4.13 26.70
N LYS A 404 -20.77 4.76 26.84
CA LYS A 404 -20.65 6.21 27.13
C LYS A 404 -20.87 7.09 25.89
N VAL A 405 -20.89 6.52 24.69
CA VAL A 405 -21.36 7.19 23.48
C VAL A 405 -22.88 7.16 23.53
N ARG A 406 -23.49 8.07 24.29
CA ARG A 406 -24.95 8.27 24.21
C ARG A 406 -25.29 8.70 22.78
N PHE A 407 -26.11 7.89 22.11
CA PHE A 407 -26.99 8.33 21.03
C PHE A 407 -28.04 9.28 21.66
N SER A 408 -27.60 10.47 22.07
CA SER A 408 -28.49 11.53 22.54
C SER A 408 -28.51 12.59 21.49
#